data_AF-A0A940V7C7-F1
#
_entry.id   AF-A0A940V7C7-F1
#
_cell.length_a   1.000
_cell.length_b   1.000
_cell.length_c   1.000
_cell.angle_alpha   90.00
_cell.angle_beta   90.00
_cell.angle_gamma   90.00
#
_symmetry.space_group_name_H-M   'P 1'
#
loop_
_entity.id
_entity.type
_entity.pdbx_description
1 polymer ?
#
loop_
_entity_poly.entity_id
_entity_poly.type
_entity_poly.pdbx_seq_one_letter_code
_entity_poly.pdbx_strand_id
1 'polypeptide(L)' 'IRATHGGKVVVAGQDVFLGQKVTLDCGEGWLVTYGGLDNLRVKKGEIIKTQDALGQVGFFPGADGENDQTRLHYEV' A
#
# COMPACT_ATOMS: atom_id res chain seq x y z
N ILE A 1 -6.55 -2.19 -5.71
CA ILE A 1 -5.35 -1.38 -5.98
C ILE A 1 -4.34 -2.21 -6.75
N ARG A 2 -3.81 -1.61 -7.80
CA ARG A 2 -2.80 -2.23 -8.67
C ARG A 2 -1.54 -1.37 -8.66
N ALA A 3 -0.39 -2.01 -8.81
CA ALA A 3 0.89 -1.31 -8.81
C ALA A 3 1.03 -0.41 -10.05
N THR A 4 1.39 0.86 -9.85
CA THR A 4 1.72 1.78 -10.95
C THR A 4 3.08 1.46 -11.56
N HIS A 5 4.01 0.94 -10.76
CA HIS A 5 5.34 0.54 -11.17
C HIS A 5 5.65 -0.87 -10.63
N GLY A 6 6.43 -1.62 -11.40
CA GLY A 6 7.02 -2.86 -10.92
C GLY A 6 8.13 -2.59 -9.90
N GLY A 7 8.31 -3.50 -8.96
CA GLY A 7 9.28 -3.34 -7.88
C GLY A 7 9.23 -4.49 -6.88
N LYS A 8 10.12 -4.43 -5.90
CA LYS A 8 10.15 -5.38 -4.79
C LYS A 8 9.35 -4.84 -3.62
N VAL A 9 8.47 -5.64 -3.04
CA VAL A 9 7.76 -5.29 -1.82
C VAL A 9 8.76 -5.20 -0.67
N VAL A 10 9.00 -4.00 -0.16
CA VAL A 10 9.86 -3.78 1.02
C VAL A 10 9.05 -3.76 2.31
N VAL A 11 7.77 -3.36 2.23
CA VAL A 11 6.82 -3.37 3.34
C VAL A 11 5.46 -3.87 2.85
N ALA A 12 4.82 -4.76 3.60
CA ALA A 12 3.43 -5.15 3.42
C ALA A 12 2.84 -5.53 4.79
N GLY A 13 1.86 -4.77 5.28
CA GLY A 13 1.24 -5.04 6.58
C GLY A 13 0.61 -3.81 7.22
N GLN A 14 0.18 -3.95 8.48
CA GLN A 14 -0.46 -2.89 9.25
C GLN A 14 0.54 -1.79 9.64
N ASP A 15 0.13 -0.55 9.44
CA ASP A 15 0.79 0.68 9.86
C ASP A 15 -0.15 1.48 10.77
N VAL A 16 0.43 2.19 11.74
CA VAL A 16 -0.33 2.95 12.75
C VAL A 16 -0.98 4.21 12.16
N PHE A 17 -0.38 4.79 11.14
CA PHE A 17 -0.86 6.04 10.52
C PHE A 17 -1.61 5.80 9.22
N LEU A 18 -1.25 4.74 8.50
CA LEU A 18 -1.77 4.47 7.15
C LEU A 18 -2.65 3.22 7.07
N GLY A 19 -2.92 2.52 8.17
CA GLY A 19 -3.64 1.25 8.11
C GLY A 19 -2.83 0.16 7.41
N GLN A 20 -3.46 -0.80 6.74
CA GLN A 20 -2.64 -1.72 5.93
C GLN A 20 -1.98 -0.95 4.79
N LYS A 21 -0.67 -1.12 4.66
CA LYS A 21 0.12 -0.48 3.63
C LYS A 21 1.01 -1.47 2.89
N VAL A 22 1.39 -1.07 1.68
CA VAL A 22 2.40 -1.72 0.86
C VAL A 22 3.38 -0.67 0.36
N THR A 23 4.66 -0.89 0.56
CA THR A 23 5.72 -0.07 -0.03
C THR A 23 6.52 -0.92 -1.01
N LEU A 24 6.64 -0.44 -2.24
CA LEU A 24 7.42 -1.02 -3.31
C LEU A 24 8.72 -0.25 -3.50
N ASP A 25 9.81 -0.97 -3.64
CA ASP A 25 11.09 -0.46 -4.14
C ASP A 25 11.17 -0.73 -5.64
N CYS A 26 11.04 0.33 -6.42
CA CYS A 26 11.06 0.31 -7.87
C CYS A 26 12.48 0.41 -8.46
N GLY A 27 13.52 0.47 -7.60
CA GLY A 27 14.91 0.69 -8.00
C GLY A 27 15.29 2.16 -8.05
N GLU A 28 16.59 2.45 -8.11
CA GLU A 28 17.14 3.82 -8.20
C GLU A 28 16.65 4.77 -7.09
N GLY A 29 16.31 4.23 -5.91
CA GLY A 29 15.80 4.99 -4.77
C GLY A 29 14.31 5.37 -4.86
N TRP A 30 13.58 4.87 -5.85
CA TRP A 30 12.15 5.14 -6.00
C TRP A 30 11.32 4.21 -5.12
N LEU A 31 10.64 4.78 -4.12
CA LEU A 31 9.78 4.07 -3.20
C LEU A 31 8.34 4.50 -3.39
N VAL A 32 7.47 3.56 -3.77
CA VAL A 32 6.04 3.85 -3.92
C VAL A 32 5.27 3.23 -2.76
N THR A 33 4.56 4.05 -1.99
CA THR A 33 3.76 3.60 -0.85
C THR A 33 2.27 3.73 -1.13
N TYR A 34 1.53 2.65 -0.85
CA TYR A 34 0.09 2.56 -0.89
C TYR A 34 -0.42 2.30 0.52
N GLY A 35 -1.15 3.24 1.11
CA GLY A 35 -1.79 3.11 2.42
C GLY A 35 -3.31 3.09 2.33
N GLY A 36 -3.98 2.73 3.42
CA GLY A 36 -5.43 2.59 3.49
C GLY A 36 -5.91 1.37 2.72
N LEU A 37 -5.08 0.32 2.66
CA LEU A 37 -5.44 -0.93 2.00
C LEU A 37 -6.20 -1.85 2.98
N ASP A 38 -6.89 -2.82 2.39
CA ASP A 38 -7.39 -4.01 3.06
C ASP A 38 -7.17 -5.22 2.14
N ASN A 39 -7.22 -6.42 2.71
CA ASN A 39 -7.07 -7.68 2.00
C ASN A 39 -5.83 -7.69 1.09
N LEU A 40 -4.66 -7.43 1.71
CA LEU A 40 -3.37 -7.45 1.03
C LEU A 40 -3.15 -8.79 0.32
N ARG A 41 -2.78 -8.71 -0.96
CA ARG A 41 -2.51 -9.89 -1.81
C ARG A 41 -1.02 -10.15 -2.01
N VAL A 42 -0.19 -9.34 -1.38
CA VAL A 42 1.26 -9.33 -1.54
C VAL A 42 1.94 -9.42 -0.21
N LYS A 43 3.18 -9.91 -0.21
CA LYS A 43 4.01 -10.04 0.99
C LYS A 43 5.38 -9.41 0.80
N LYS A 44 6.02 -9.04 1.91
CA LYS A 44 7.40 -8.53 1.90
C LYS A 44 8.33 -9.50 1.17
N GLY A 45 9.17 -8.95 0.30
CA GLY A 45 10.13 -9.67 -0.53
C GLY A 45 9.60 -10.12 -1.88
N GLU A 46 8.29 -10.02 -2.13
CA GLU A 46 7.67 -10.37 -3.41
C GLU A 46 8.05 -9.38 -4.51
N ILE A 47 8.17 -9.87 -5.74
CA ILE A 47 8.41 -9.06 -6.93
C ILE A 47 7.07 -8.81 -7.61
N ILE A 48 6.70 -7.54 -7.70
CA ILE A 48 5.46 -7.05 -8.26
C ILE A 48 5.76 -6.45 -9.62
N LYS A 49 4.93 -6.77 -10.61
CA LYS A 49 4.96 -6.14 -11.93
C LYS A 49 3.93 -5.00 -11.99
N THR A 50 4.12 -4.10 -12.95
CA THR A 50 3.12 -3.08 -13.25
C THR A 50 1.76 -3.74 -13.48
N GLN A 51 0.72 -3.17 -12.87
CA GLN A 51 -0.65 -3.65 -12.82
C GLN A 51 -0.94 -4.89 -11.96
N ASP A 52 0.05 -5.47 -11.28
CA ASP A 52 -0.20 -6.55 -10.33
C ASP A 52 -1.06 -6.05 -9.16
N ALA A 53 -1.94 -6.93 -8.68
CA ALA A 53 -2.89 -6.60 -7.62
C ALA A 53 -2.17 -6.57 -6.26
N LEU A 54 -2.18 -5.41 -5.60
CA LEU A 54 -1.56 -5.22 -4.28
C LEU A 54 -2.54 -5.53 -3.14
N GLY A 55 -3.82 -5.21 -3.35
CA GLY A 55 -4.87 -5.32 -2.35
C GLY A 55 -6.13 -4.59 -2.79
N GLN A 56 -7.03 -4.33 -1.85
CA GLN A 56 -8.24 -3.53 -2.06
C GLN A 56 -8.16 -2.26 -1.22
N VAL A 57 -8.95 -1.23 -1.55
CA VAL A 57 -9.01 -0.06 -0.65
C VAL A 57 -9.83 -0.47 0.56
N GLY A 58 -9.25 -0.26 1.72
CA GLY A 58 -9.80 -0.61 3.00
C GLY A 58 -10.54 0.52 3.66
N PHE A 59 -11.20 0.16 4.75
CA PHE A 59 -11.67 1.12 5.72
C PHE A 59 -10.58 1.33 6.77
N PHE A 60 -10.09 2.56 6.91
CA PHE A 60 -9.14 2.91 7.95
C PHE A 60 -9.65 4.14 8.70
N PRO A 61 -9.99 4.02 9.99
CA PRO A 61 -10.34 5.18 10.79
C PRO A 61 -9.07 6.03 10.93
N GLY A 62 -9.09 7.25 10.40
CA GLY A 62 -7.99 8.19 10.58
C GLY A 62 -7.72 8.45 12.07
N ALA A 63 -6.50 8.90 12.40
CA ALA A 63 -6.07 9.18 13.77
C ALA A 63 -7.01 10.13 14.55
N ASP A 64 -7.83 10.91 13.85
CA ASP A 64 -8.77 11.88 14.43
C ASP A 64 -10.19 11.33 14.65
N GLY A 65 -10.45 10.05 14.39
CA GLY A 65 -11.72 9.39 14.75
C GLY A 65 -13.00 9.93 14.08
N GLU A 66 -12.88 10.88 13.14
CA GLU A 66 -14.03 11.61 12.59
C GLU A 66 -14.39 11.26 11.13
N ASN A 67 -13.73 10.30 10.50
CA ASN A 67 -14.01 9.98 9.10
C ASN A 67 -13.85 8.51 8.77
N ASP A 68 -14.92 7.77 9.04
CA ASP A 68 -15.24 6.43 8.58
C ASP A 68 -15.36 6.37 7.04
N GLN A 69 -14.29 6.72 6.33
CA GLN A 69 -14.27 6.79 4.87
C GLN A 69 -13.19 5.90 4.27
N THR A 70 -13.56 5.15 3.25
CA THR A 70 -12.64 4.42 2.38
C THR A 70 -11.71 5.42 1.68
N ARG A 71 -10.43 5.44 2.05
CA ARG A 71 -9.42 6.37 1.51
C ARG A 71 -8.18 5.60 1.07
N LEU A 72 -7.68 5.93 -0.11
CA LEU A 72 -6.38 5.45 -0.59
C LEU A 72 -5.34 6.53 -0.33
N HIS A 73 -4.27 6.17 0.36
CA HIS A 73 -3.06 6.98 0.44
C HIS A 73 -2.07 6.51 -0.63
N TYR A 74 -1.51 7.44 -1.39
CA TYR A 74 -0.54 7.17 -2.45
C TYR A 74 0.61 8.17 -2.39
N GLU A 75 1.83 7.67 -2.26
CA GLU A 75 3.08 8.44 -2.18
C GLU A 75 4.15 7.83 -3.10
N VAL A 76 4.98 8.67 -3.71
CA VAL A 76 6.09 8.35 -4.62
C VAL A 76 7.30 9.20 -4.26
#